data_AF-A0A7C5TFA8-F1
#
_entry.id   AF-A0A7C5TFA8-F1
#
_cell.length_a   1.000
_cell.length_b   1.000
_cell.length_c   1.000
_cell.angle_alpha   90.00
_cell.angle_beta   90.00
_cell.angle_gamma   90.00
#
_symmetry.space_group_name_H-M   'P 1'
#
loop_
_entity.id
_entity.type
_entity.pdbx_description
1 polymer ?
#
loop_
_entity_poly.entity_id
_entity_poly.type
_entity_poly.pdbx_seq_one_letter_code
_entity_poly.pdbx_strand_id
1 'polypeptide(L)'
;MNVLAFIITTIALLGLAVFYVWYLNTYISTNLLNTAGYTLSLVSSALTHEFQNAISVASMDNVVGTFNYTLMLPTSAIPVQGMALTYIITLYSKNSGNNLALLYANITVTMAMGSLSRSVMNKVLIYSSTQPYTITAYNCVNVNNGTVILISPGLNSMRDCTWTSAQIQMGDAIISITK
;
A
#
# COMPACT_ATOMS: atom_id res chain seq x y z
N MET A 1 -47.95 -29.75 -30.28
CA MET A 1 -46.58 -30.07 -29.79
C MET A 1 -46.71 -31.24 -28.82
N ASN A 2 -45.89 -32.29 -28.96
CA ASN A 2 -45.97 -33.46 -28.10
C ASN A 2 -45.54 -33.07 -26.67
N VAL A 3 -46.29 -33.45 -25.63
CA VAL A 3 -46.04 -32.99 -24.23
C VAL A 3 -44.61 -33.32 -23.78
N LEU A 4 -44.10 -34.47 -24.20
CA LEU A 4 -42.71 -34.89 -23.96
C LEU A 4 -41.69 -33.92 -24.59
N ALA A 5 -41.93 -33.47 -25.82
CA ALA A 5 -41.04 -32.53 -26.51
C ALA A 5 -41.02 -31.16 -25.81
N PHE A 6 -42.16 -30.69 -25.30
CA PHE A 6 -42.25 -29.45 -24.52
C PHE A 6 -41.46 -29.51 -23.21
N ILE A 7 -41.54 -30.64 -22.50
CA ILE A 7 -40.80 -30.85 -21.24
C ILE A 7 -39.28 -30.84 -21.51
N ILE A 8 -38.84 -31.56 -22.55
CA ILE A 8 -37.42 -31.63 -22.93
C ILE A 8 -36.88 -30.25 -23.30
N THR A 9 -37.59 -29.48 -24.13
CA THR A 9 -37.16 -28.13 -24.53
C THR A 9 -37.11 -27.16 -23.35
N THR A 10 -38.04 -27.28 -22.40
CA THR A 10 -38.09 -26.41 -21.22
C THR A 10 -36.92 -26.69 -20.27
N ILE A 11 -36.60 -27.96 -20.02
CA ILE A 11 -35.45 -28.36 -19.19
C ILE A 11 -34.14 -27.92 -19.85
N ALA A 12 -34.02 -28.07 -21.18
CA ALA A 12 -32.84 -27.63 -21.92
C ALA A 12 -32.63 -26.11 -21.82
N LEU A 13 -33.70 -25.31 -21.94
CA LEU A 13 -33.63 -23.85 -21.79
C LEU A 13 -33.27 -23.42 -20.37
N LEU A 14 -33.80 -24.09 -19.35
CA LEU A 14 -33.45 -23.82 -17.94
C LEU A 14 -31.97 -24.16 -17.66
N GLY A 15 -31.49 -25.31 -18.14
CA GLY A 15 -30.08 -25.69 -17.99
C GLY A 15 -29.15 -24.68 -18.67
N LEU A 16 -29.52 -24.22 -19.87
CA LEU A 16 -28.78 -23.20 -20.60
C LEU A 16 -28.78 -21.85 -19.86
N ALA A 17 -29.91 -21.41 -19.32
CA ALA A 17 -29.98 -20.19 -18.52
C ALA A 17 -29.09 -20.25 -17.27
N VAL A 18 -29.12 -21.37 -16.53
CA VAL A 18 -28.24 -21.59 -15.37
C VAL A 18 -26.76 -21.56 -15.77
N PHE A 19 -26.41 -22.22 -16.88
CA PHE A 19 -25.05 -22.22 -17.40
C PHE A 19 -24.57 -20.81 -17.77
N TYR A 20 -25.39 -20.03 -18.48
CA TYR A 20 -25.05 -18.65 -18.84
C TYR A 20 -24.88 -17.74 -17.61
N VAL A 21 -25.75 -17.88 -16.61
CA VAL A 21 -25.64 -17.12 -15.35
C VAL A 21 -24.33 -17.48 -14.62
N TRP A 22 -24.01 -18.77 -14.52
CA TRP A 22 -22.78 -19.23 -13.89
C TRP A 22 -21.53 -18.77 -14.66
N TYR A 23 -21.53 -18.88 -15.99
CA TYR A 23 -20.44 -18.45 -16.85
C TYR A 23 -20.20 -16.94 -16.77
N LEU A 24 -21.27 -16.13 -16.86
CA LEU A 24 -21.19 -14.67 -16.72
C LEU A 24 -20.67 -14.27 -15.35
N ASN A 25 -21.17 -14.88 -14.27
CA ASN A 25 -20.71 -14.58 -12.91
C ASN A 25 -19.21 -14.93 -12.74
N THR A 26 -18.78 -16.06 -13.29
CA THR A 26 -17.37 -16.49 -13.24
C THR A 26 -16.50 -15.53 -14.05
N TYR A 27 -16.89 -15.20 -15.28
CA TYR A 27 -16.15 -14.27 -16.16
C TYR A 27 -16.04 -12.87 -15.56
N ILE A 28 -17.13 -12.32 -15.02
CA ILE A 28 -17.14 -11.01 -14.35
C ILE A 28 -16.22 -11.06 -13.11
N SER A 29 -16.36 -12.08 -12.27
CA SER A 29 -15.54 -12.24 -11.05
C SER A 29 -14.04 -12.35 -11.37
N THR A 30 -13.65 -13.11 -12.40
CA THR A 30 -12.24 -13.26 -12.79
C THR A 30 -11.66 -11.96 -13.34
N ASN A 31 -12.38 -11.25 -14.21
CA ASN A 31 -11.92 -9.96 -14.74
C ASN A 31 -11.80 -8.90 -13.64
N LEU A 32 -12.76 -8.85 -12.71
CA LEU A 32 -12.71 -7.96 -11.55
C LEU A 32 -11.51 -8.25 -10.64
N LEU A 33 -11.21 -9.53 -10.37
CA LEU A 33 -10.04 -9.92 -9.60
C LEU A 33 -8.71 -9.56 -10.29
N ASN A 34 -8.67 -9.66 -11.63
CA ASN A 34 -7.52 -9.24 -12.43
C ASN A 34 -7.33 -7.73 -12.37
N THR A 35 -8.39 -6.95 -12.61
CA THR A 35 -8.37 -5.47 -12.51
C THR A 35 -7.95 -5.01 -11.11
N ALA A 36 -8.46 -5.65 -10.05
CA ALA A 36 -8.02 -5.39 -8.68
C ALA A 36 -6.53 -5.70 -8.49
N GLY A 37 -6.03 -6.80 -9.06
CA GLY A 37 -4.61 -7.15 -9.05
C GLY A 37 -3.72 -6.12 -9.76
N TYR A 38 -4.12 -5.67 -10.95
CA TYR A 38 -3.40 -4.62 -11.69
C TYR A 38 -3.38 -3.31 -10.90
N THR A 39 -4.52 -2.90 -10.34
CA THR A 39 -4.65 -1.67 -9.56
C THR A 39 -3.77 -1.72 -8.30
N LEU A 40 -3.78 -2.85 -7.58
CA LEU A 40 -2.91 -3.10 -6.43
C LEU A 40 -1.43 -2.97 -6.78
N SER A 41 -1.02 -3.58 -7.90
CA SER A 41 0.37 -3.53 -8.37
C SER A 41 0.78 -2.10 -8.73
N LEU A 42 -0.09 -1.35 -9.40
CA LEU A 42 0.17 0.04 -9.79
C LEU A 42 0.32 0.95 -8.57
N VAL A 43 -0.61 0.83 -7.61
CA VAL A 43 -0.59 1.62 -6.37
C VAL A 43 0.62 1.25 -5.51
N SER A 44 0.93 -0.04 -5.36
CA SER A 44 2.12 -0.48 -4.62
C SER A 44 3.42 0.01 -5.25
N SER A 45 3.51 0.01 -6.58
CA SER A 45 4.68 0.50 -7.32
C SER A 45 4.83 2.03 -7.20
N ALA A 46 3.74 2.78 -7.34
CA ALA A 46 3.74 4.24 -7.16
C ALA A 46 4.14 4.63 -5.73
N LEU A 47 3.57 3.97 -4.73
CA LEU A 47 3.96 4.09 -3.32
C LEU A 47 5.46 3.87 -3.14
N THR A 48 5.97 2.75 -3.65
CA THR A 48 7.39 2.40 -3.56
C THR A 48 8.28 3.47 -4.20
N HIS A 49 7.89 3.99 -5.37
CA HIS A 49 8.63 5.02 -6.07
C HIS A 49 8.66 6.35 -5.30
N GLU A 50 7.53 6.79 -4.73
CA GLU A 50 7.48 8.00 -3.90
C GLU A 50 8.42 7.91 -2.69
N PHE A 51 8.45 6.76 -2.00
CA PHE A 51 9.37 6.52 -0.89
C PHE A 51 10.84 6.55 -1.31
N GLN A 52 11.17 5.95 -2.46
CA GLN A 52 12.52 5.97 -3.00
C GLN A 52 12.95 7.38 -3.42
N ASN A 53 12.04 8.15 -4.04
CA ASN A 53 12.32 9.51 -4.50
C ASN A 53 12.56 10.47 -3.32
N ALA A 54 11.68 10.48 -2.33
CA ALA A 54 11.78 11.28 -1.11
C ALA A 54 13.16 11.15 -0.44
N ILE A 55 13.69 9.93 -0.45
CA ILE A 55 14.91 9.59 0.26
C ILE A 55 16.15 9.71 -0.62
N SER A 56 16.02 9.57 -1.95
CA SER A 56 17.11 9.90 -2.87
C SER A 56 17.61 11.33 -2.65
N VAL A 57 16.68 12.28 -2.47
CA VAL A 57 16.97 13.68 -2.15
C VAL A 57 17.66 13.82 -0.79
N ALA A 58 17.23 13.07 0.21
CA ALA A 58 17.84 13.09 1.54
C ALA A 58 19.21 12.38 1.62
N SER A 59 19.49 11.47 0.68
CA SER A 59 20.75 10.71 0.58
C SER A 59 21.86 11.42 -0.19
N MET A 60 21.57 12.57 -0.82
CA MET A 60 22.58 13.34 -1.55
C MET A 60 23.64 13.89 -0.58
N ASP A 61 24.91 13.59 -0.85
CA ASP A 61 26.02 13.89 0.07
C ASP A 61 26.18 15.38 0.41
N ASN A 62 25.76 16.25 -0.51
CA ASN A 62 25.89 17.71 -0.43
C ASN A 62 24.70 18.45 0.21
N VAL A 63 23.74 17.71 0.77
CA VAL A 63 22.52 18.28 1.35
C VAL A 63 22.74 18.53 2.85
N VAL A 64 23.00 19.79 3.22
CA VAL A 64 23.15 20.25 4.61
C VAL A 64 21.86 20.93 5.05
N GLY A 65 21.19 20.41 6.08
CA GLY A 65 19.96 20.99 6.63
C GLY A 65 18.92 19.97 7.09
N THR A 66 17.78 20.48 7.57
CA THR A 66 16.61 19.67 7.93
C THR A 66 15.63 19.65 6.76
N PHE A 67 15.23 18.44 6.34
CA PHE A 67 14.29 18.23 5.26
C PHE A 67 13.03 17.59 5.80
N ASN A 68 11.88 18.23 5.58
CA ASN A 68 10.59 17.67 5.90
C ASN A 68 9.96 17.13 4.61
N TYR A 69 9.65 15.85 4.59
CA TYR A 69 8.92 15.20 3.52
C TYR A 69 7.52 14.85 4.00
N THR A 70 6.52 15.43 3.36
CA THR A 70 5.12 15.05 3.56
C THR A 70 4.75 14.00 2.53
N LEU A 71 4.33 12.84 2.99
CA LEU A 71 3.81 11.79 2.12
C LEU A 71 2.43 12.22 1.63
N MET A 72 2.34 12.64 0.37
CA MET A 72 1.07 12.86 -0.30
C MET A 72 0.92 11.80 -1.38
N LEU A 73 0.00 10.85 -1.18
CA LEU A 73 -0.39 9.97 -2.26
C LEU A 73 -1.42 10.69 -3.13
N PRO A 74 -1.45 10.41 -4.44
CA PRO A 74 -2.55 10.84 -5.28
C PRO A 74 -3.84 10.24 -4.68
N THR A 75 -4.60 11.07 -3.99
CA THR A 75 -5.92 10.74 -3.41
C THR A 75 -7.00 10.64 -4.50
N SER A 76 -6.58 10.69 -5.76
CA SER A 76 -7.41 10.77 -6.94
C SER A 76 -6.79 9.95 -8.08
N ALA A 77 -7.64 9.37 -8.92
CA ALA A 77 -7.34 8.87 -10.28
C ALA A 77 -7.29 7.36 -10.55
N ILE A 78 -7.75 6.49 -9.66
CA ILE A 78 -8.34 5.22 -10.16
C ILE A 78 -9.76 5.08 -9.62
N PRO A 79 -10.73 5.86 -10.15
CA PRO A 79 -12.13 5.68 -9.83
C PRO A 79 -12.62 4.42 -10.55
N VAL A 80 -12.28 3.25 -10.03
CA VAL A 80 -13.03 2.06 -10.42
C VAL A 80 -14.26 2.06 -9.54
N GLN A 81 -15.41 2.41 -10.13
CA GLN A 81 -16.69 2.51 -9.43
C GLN A 81 -16.90 1.28 -8.53
N GLY A 82 -17.18 1.53 -7.24
CA GLY A 82 -17.46 0.48 -6.26
C GLY A 82 -16.24 -0.11 -5.53
N MET A 83 -15.01 0.35 -5.80
CA MET A 83 -13.81 -0.12 -5.11
C MET A 83 -13.34 0.86 -4.02
N ALA A 84 -13.22 0.37 -2.78
CA ALA A 84 -12.57 1.04 -1.67
C ALA A 84 -11.10 0.61 -1.58
N LEU A 85 -10.18 1.58 -1.53
CA LEU A 85 -8.75 1.34 -1.38
C LEU A 85 -8.28 1.88 -0.03
N THR A 86 -7.69 1.01 0.79
CA THR A 86 -7.07 1.35 2.07
C THR A 86 -5.62 0.93 2.05
N TYR A 87 -4.78 1.65 2.78
CA TYR A 87 -3.37 1.31 2.88
C TYR A 87 -2.83 1.68 4.26
N ILE A 88 -1.81 0.94 4.67
CA ILE A 88 -1.11 1.10 5.93
C ILE A 88 0.38 1.07 5.60
N ILE A 89 1.11 2.03 6.16
CA ILE A 89 2.53 2.17 5.94
C ILE A 89 3.24 2.15 7.28
N THR A 90 4.17 1.22 7.44
CA THR A 90 5.01 1.12 8.63
C THR A 90 6.46 1.33 8.25
N LEU A 91 7.06 2.41 8.74
CA LEU A 91 8.50 2.62 8.71
C LEU A 91 9.13 1.95 9.92
N TYR A 92 10.25 1.28 9.72
CA TYR A 92 11.03 0.75 10.83
C TYR A 92 12.51 0.73 10.48
N SER A 93 13.34 0.95 11.49
CA SER A 93 14.79 0.94 11.34
C SER A 93 15.39 -0.42 11.65
N LYS A 94 16.53 -0.71 11.03
CA LYS A 94 17.39 -1.85 11.34
C LYS A 94 18.85 -1.42 11.29
N ASN A 95 19.60 -1.74 12.34
CA ASN A 95 21.05 -1.57 12.33
C ASN A 95 21.69 -2.78 11.64
N SER A 96 22.57 -2.54 10.67
CA SER A 96 23.21 -3.61 9.89
C SER A 96 24.63 -3.97 10.37
N GLY A 97 25.08 -3.45 11.51
CA GLY A 97 26.50 -3.50 11.89
C GLY A 97 27.32 -2.46 11.10
N ASN A 98 28.53 -2.15 11.56
CA ASN A 98 29.42 -1.13 10.97
C ASN A 98 28.84 0.29 10.85
N ASN A 99 28.03 0.71 11.84
CA ASN A 99 27.42 2.05 11.88
C ASN A 99 26.48 2.38 10.70
N LEU A 100 26.06 1.35 9.95
CA LEU A 100 25.08 1.44 8.87
C LEU A 100 23.67 1.35 9.44
N ALA A 101 22.90 2.43 9.25
CA ALA A 101 21.49 2.45 9.61
C ALA A 101 20.63 2.24 8.36
N LEU A 102 19.80 1.19 8.39
CA LEU A 102 18.85 0.86 7.33
C LEU A 102 17.45 1.31 7.74
N LEU A 103 16.71 1.94 6.85
CA LEU A 103 15.29 2.21 7.02
C LEU A 103 14.49 1.39 6.02
N TYR A 104 13.49 0.67 6.51
CA TYR A 104 12.57 -0.11 5.69
C TYR A 104 11.15 0.46 5.78
N ALA A 105 10.41 0.35 4.68
CA ALA A 105 8.96 0.54 4.64
C ALA A 105 8.31 -0.82 4.46
N ASN A 106 7.29 -1.09 5.27
CA ASN A 106 6.29 -2.09 4.99
C ASN A 106 5.01 -1.40 4.53
N ILE A 107 4.60 -1.66 3.30
CA ILE A 107 3.44 -1.04 2.66
C ILE A 107 2.41 -2.12 2.44
N THR A 108 1.30 -2.03 3.15
CA THR A 108 0.15 -2.92 2.96
C THR A 108 -0.94 -2.15 2.25
N VAL A 109 -1.39 -2.64 1.09
CA VAL A 109 -2.50 -2.07 0.33
C VAL A 109 -3.62 -3.09 0.29
N THR A 110 -4.80 -2.67 0.73
CA THR A 110 -6.01 -3.48 0.73
C THR A 110 -7.04 -2.84 -0.18
N MET A 111 -7.57 -3.63 -1.09
CA MET A 111 -8.68 -3.25 -1.95
C MET A 111 -9.90 -4.08 -1.59
N ALA A 112 -11.04 -3.40 -1.42
CA ALA A 112 -12.33 -4.02 -1.15
C ALA A 112 -13.37 -3.54 -2.17
N MET A 113 -14.17 -4.47 -2.69
CA MET A 113 -15.28 -4.19 -3.60
C MET A 113 -16.43 -5.15 -3.28
N GLY A 114 -17.50 -4.62 -2.69
CA GLY A 114 -18.59 -5.46 -2.16
C GLY A 114 -18.06 -6.47 -1.13
N SER A 115 -18.23 -7.76 -1.40
CA SER A 115 -17.73 -8.87 -0.56
C SER A 115 -16.31 -9.33 -0.90
N LEU A 116 -15.69 -8.81 -1.96
CA LEU A 116 -14.36 -9.19 -2.38
C LEU A 116 -13.32 -8.26 -1.74
N SER A 117 -12.36 -8.82 -1.00
CA SER A 117 -11.23 -8.07 -0.47
C SER A 117 -9.91 -8.73 -0.82
N ARG A 118 -8.93 -7.96 -1.26
CA ARG A 118 -7.57 -8.43 -1.55
C ARG A 118 -6.55 -7.49 -0.93
N SER A 119 -5.58 -8.04 -0.24
CA SER A 119 -4.48 -7.29 0.37
C SER A 119 -3.14 -7.75 -0.19
N VAL A 120 -2.23 -6.80 -0.40
CA VAL A 120 -0.85 -7.04 -0.83
C VAL A 120 0.07 -6.30 0.12
N MET A 121 1.11 -7.01 0.57
CA MET A 121 2.15 -6.46 1.42
C MET A 121 3.46 -6.42 0.64
N ASN A 122 4.13 -5.27 0.65
CA ASN A 122 5.45 -5.11 0.05
C ASN A 122 6.42 -4.48 1.05
N LYS A 123 7.62 -5.07 1.15
CA LYS A 123 8.70 -4.60 2.02
C LYS A 123 9.83 -4.05 1.17
N VAL A 124 10.20 -2.80 1.40
CA VAL A 124 11.21 -2.09 0.62
C VAL A 124 12.26 -1.48 1.55
N LEU A 125 13.53 -1.62 1.19
CA LEU A 125 14.61 -0.84 1.80
C LEU A 125 14.54 0.57 1.21
N ILE A 126 14.33 1.57 2.06
CA ILE A 126 14.17 2.95 1.62
C ILE A 126 15.44 3.76 1.80
N TYR A 127 16.22 3.46 2.83
CA TYR A 127 17.43 4.20 3.13
C TYR A 127 18.54 3.30 3.66
N SER A 128 19.77 3.58 3.26
CA SER A 128 20.99 2.94 3.76
C SER A 128 22.13 3.95 3.70
N SER A 129 22.69 4.32 4.85
CA SER A 129 23.85 5.21 4.91
C SER A 129 24.62 5.00 6.22
N THR A 130 25.76 5.66 6.34
CA THR A 130 26.61 5.69 7.54
C THR A 130 26.27 6.93 8.37
N GLN A 131 25.98 6.74 9.66
CA GLN A 131 25.71 7.82 10.64
C GLN A 131 26.73 8.98 10.52
N PRO A 132 26.33 10.26 10.72
CA PRO A 132 25.51 10.71 11.86
C PRO A 132 24.29 11.58 11.47
N TYR A 133 23.22 10.97 10.94
CA TYR A 133 21.95 11.64 10.69
C TYR A 133 20.85 11.13 11.63
N THR A 134 19.84 11.97 11.84
CA THR A 134 18.65 11.69 12.64
C THR A 134 17.42 11.70 11.74
N ILE A 135 16.63 10.62 11.77
CA ILE A 135 15.35 10.51 11.08
C ILE A 135 14.24 10.45 12.12
N THR A 136 13.34 11.41 12.08
CA THR A 136 12.14 11.48 12.92
C THR A 136 10.90 11.34 12.05
N ALA A 137 9.92 10.62 12.56
CA ALA A 137 8.61 10.46 11.96
C ALA A 137 7.56 11.03 12.91
N TYR A 138 6.61 11.79 12.37
CA TYR A 138 5.57 12.47 13.15
C TYR A 138 4.20 11.83 12.93
N ASN A 139 3.28 12.04 13.87
CA ASN A 139 1.88 11.59 13.81
C ASN A 139 1.73 10.07 13.64
N CYS A 140 2.58 9.29 14.29
CA CYS A 140 2.55 7.83 14.22
C CYS A 140 1.35 7.26 15.01
N VAL A 141 0.52 6.44 14.38
CA VAL A 141 -0.68 5.83 15.01
C VAL A 141 -0.31 4.91 16.17
N ASN A 142 0.78 4.15 16.03
CA ASN A 142 1.25 3.23 17.06
C ASN A 142 1.67 3.94 18.36
N VAL A 143 1.85 5.26 18.33
CA VAL A 143 2.20 6.08 19.50
C VAL A 143 1.15 7.18 19.75
N ASN A 144 -0.13 6.90 19.47
CA ASN A 144 -1.26 7.83 19.65
C ASN A 144 -1.04 9.19 18.96
N ASN A 145 -0.66 9.17 17.68
CA ASN A 145 -0.27 10.35 16.89
C ASN A 145 0.99 11.07 17.45
N GLY A 146 1.87 10.32 18.10
CA GLY A 146 3.13 10.81 18.64
C GLY A 146 4.27 10.88 17.62
N THR A 147 5.41 11.37 18.09
CA THR A 147 6.66 11.42 17.31
C THR A 147 7.55 10.24 17.64
N VAL A 148 8.17 9.64 16.62
CA VAL A 148 9.11 8.52 16.76
C VAL A 148 10.43 8.87 16.09
N ILE A 149 11.52 8.74 16.84
CA ILE A 149 12.88 8.79 16.28
C ILE A 149 13.20 7.40 15.73
N LEU A 150 13.27 7.28 14.41
CA LEU A 150 13.51 6.01 13.73
C LEU A 150 15.02 5.72 13.67
N ILE A 151 15.84 6.73 13.38
CA ILE A 151 17.30 6.61 13.34
C ILE A 151 17.89 7.82 14.05
N SER A 152 18.91 7.60 14.89
CA SER A 152 19.70 8.64 15.55
C SER A 152 21.08 8.09 15.91
N PRO A 153 22.13 8.92 15.97
CA PRO A 153 23.39 8.53 16.59
C PRO A 153 23.15 7.96 18.00
N GLY A 154 23.66 6.75 18.27
CA GLY A 154 23.51 6.08 19.57
C GLY A 154 22.16 5.40 19.85
N LEU A 155 21.22 5.39 18.90
CA LEU A 155 19.95 4.66 19.06
C LEU A 155 20.16 3.15 18.79
N ASN A 156 20.08 2.33 19.84
CA ASN A 156 20.28 0.88 19.75
C ASN A 156 18.96 0.08 19.66
N SER A 157 17.80 0.72 19.76
CA SER A 157 16.50 0.06 19.68
C SER A 157 15.84 0.29 18.33
N MET A 158 15.31 -0.80 17.76
CA MET A 158 14.41 -0.72 16.61
C MET A 158 13.15 0.01 17.04
N ARG A 159 12.79 1.06 16.31
CA ARG A 159 11.51 1.75 16.45
C ARG A 159 10.79 1.73 15.13
N ASP A 160 9.47 1.70 15.23
CA ASP A 160 8.57 1.73 14.10
C ASP A 160 7.60 2.91 14.21
N CYS A 161 7.15 3.40 13.06
CA CYS A 161 6.11 4.40 12.95
C CYS A 161 5.12 3.92 11.90
N THR A 162 3.84 3.86 12.26
CA THR A 162 2.79 3.42 11.35
C THR A 162 1.83 4.56 11.03
N TRP A 163 1.51 4.73 9.75
CA TRP A 163 0.47 5.63 9.26
C TRP A 163 -0.64 4.85 8.54
N THR A 164 -1.86 5.36 8.65
CA THR A 164 -3.02 4.86 7.91
C THR A 164 -3.33 5.76 6.71
N SER A 165 -4.17 5.26 5.80
CA SER A 165 -4.62 6.03 4.65
C SER A 165 -5.24 7.37 5.01
N ALA A 166 -5.94 7.49 6.14
CA ALA A 166 -6.54 8.75 6.58
C ALA A 166 -5.48 9.82 6.85
N GLN A 167 -4.42 9.48 7.59
CA GLN A 167 -3.35 10.43 7.93
C GLN A 167 -2.54 10.85 6.71
N ILE A 168 -2.31 9.93 5.78
CA ILE A 168 -1.57 10.24 4.55
C ILE A 168 -2.41 11.12 3.63
N GLN A 169 -3.73 10.89 3.55
CA GLN A 169 -4.66 11.75 2.80
C GLN A 169 -4.76 13.17 3.38
N MET A 170 -4.64 13.30 4.71
CA MET A 170 -4.64 14.60 5.40
C MET A 170 -3.28 15.32 5.35
N GLY A 171 -2.23 14.66 4.84
CA GLY A 171 -0.87 15.21 4.83
C GLY A 171 -0.18 15.18 6.20
N ASP A 172 -0.69 14.39 7.15
CA ASP A 172 -0.15 14.28 8.51
C ASP A 172 1.05 13.35 8.58
N ALA A 173 1.29 12.53 7.56
CA ALA A 173 2.44 11.64 7.48
C ALA A 173 3.70 12.42 7.08
N ILE A 174 4.47 12.84 8.09
CA ILE A 174 5.66 13.68 7.92
C ILE A 174 6.90 12.93 8.40
N ILE A 175 7.95 12.95 7.58
CA ILE A 175 9.29 12.48 7.92
C ILE A 175 10.20 13.70 7.93
N SER A 176 10.96 13.89 9.01
CA SER A 176 12.05 14.86 9.05
C SER A 176 13.39 14.16 9.11
N ILE A 177 14.31 14.59 8.25
CA ILE A 177 15.68 14.08 8.18
C ILE A 177 16.60 15.25 8.47
N THR A 178 17.46 15.08 9.48
CA THR A 178 18.48 16.06 9.88
C THR A 178 19.85 15.40 9.77
N LYS A 179 20.75 16.02 9.01
CA LYS A 179 22.15 15.61 8.82
C LYS A 179 23.09 16.57 9.54
#